data_AF-A0A177A706-F1
#
_entry.id   AF-A0A177A706-F1
#
_cell.length_a   1.000
_cell.length_b   1.000
_cell.length_c   1.000
_cell.angle_alpha   90.00
_cell.angle_beta   90.00
_cell.angle_gamma   90.00
#
_symmetry.space_group_name_H-M   'P 1'
#
loop_
_entity.id
_entity.type
_entity.pdbx_description
1 polymer ?
#
loop_
_entity_poly.entity_id
_entity_poly.type
_entity_poly.pdbx_seq_one_letter_code
_entity_poly.pdbx_strand_id
1 'polypeptide(L)'
;MNEALCSILCDQDKWSFDPYVCKFIKFNKDGTGELWCVKDMTYIFAVNLEWKSIPLPKSDEAIETAETKTTANGKPQLLGKLNLEITLNTSVANSLTGWLPNWPSPNEHYLSEAAFRTRSFTAAIEKGNFIPNLWVGYEGKFKQRWGLRLLFDKSPYPTREGLKSLDEVPISVDELDEMVTFLARRLPDSETRGKAMNDDSYAGFRGSCSVS
;
A
#
# COMPACT_ATOMS: atom_id res chain seq x y z
N MET A 1 -11.98 17.59 -7.64
CA MET A 1 -11.31 16.30 -7.87
C MET A 1 -9.83 16.60 -7.99
N ASN A 2 -8.96 15.96 -7.19
CA ASN A 2 -7.52 16.21 -7.29
C ASN A 2 -6.92 15.34 -8.41
N GLU A 3 -7.17 15.75 -9.66
CA GLU A 3 -6.81 15.01 -10.87
C GLU A 3 -5.32 14.63 -10.92
N ALA A 4 -4.44 15.52 -10.44
CA ALA A 4 -3.01 15.28 -10.37
C ALA A 4 -2.67 14.09 -9.45
N LEU A 5 -3.28 14.01 -8.26
CA LEU A 5 -3.08 12.90 -7.34
C LEU A 5 -3.66 11.59 -7.89
N CYS A 6 -4.82 11.65 -8.56
CA CYS A 6 -5.41 10.47 -9.21
C CYS A 6 -4.50 9.96 -10.34
N SER A 7 -3.88 10.85 -11.12
CA SER A 7 -2.88 10.45 -12.13
C SER A 7 -1.70 9.75 -11.47
N ILE A 8 -1.13 10.33 -10.40
CA ILE A 8 -0.02 9.70 -9.67
C ILE A 8 -0.41 8.30 -9.16
N LEU A 9 -1.62 8.17 -8.61
CA LEU A 9 -2.16 6.90 -8.12
C LEU A 9 -2.20 5.83 -9.22
N CYS A 10 -2.62 6.20 -10.43
CA CYS A 10 -2.83 5.28 -11.55
C CYS A 10 -1.60 5.07 -12.44
N ASP A 11 -0.64 6.00 -12.43
CA ASP A 11 0.58 5.91 -13.25
C ASP A 11 1.59 4.91 -12.66
N GLN A 12 1.34 4.36 -11.47
CA GLN A 12 2.15 3.29 -10.90
C GLN A 12 1.66 1.93 -11.39
N ASP A 13 2.59 1.04 -11.74
CA ASP A 13 2.24 -0.34 -12.09
C ASP A 13 1.51 -1.06 -10.94
N LYS A 14 2.05 -0.90 -9.71
CA LYS A 14 1.44 -1.36 -8.46
C LYS A 14 1.96 -0.59 -7.25
N TRP A 15 1.15 -0.51 -6.22
CA TRP A 15 1.51 -0.04 -4.88
C TRP A 15 1.70 -1.26 -3.99
N SER A 16 2.94 -1.57 -3.60
CA SER A 16 3.30 -2.82 -2.93
C SER A 16 3.48 -2.60 -1.43
N PHE A 17 2.80 -3.37 -0.59
CA PHE A 17 3.05 -3.40 0.84
C PHE A 17 4.40 -4.07 1.12
N ASP A 18 4.61 -5.22 0.46
CA ASP A 18 5.89 -5.92 0.40
C ASP A 18 6.28 -6.09 -1.07
N PRO A 19 7.29 -5.37 -1.58
CA PRO A 19 7.72 -5.48 -2.97
C PRO A 19 8.31 -6.84 -3.36
N TYR A 20 8.65 -7.70 -2.40
CA TYR A 20 9.23 -9.02 -2.61
C TYR A 20 8.18 -10.14 -2.60
N VAL A 21 6.95 -9.82 -2.19
CA VAL A 21 5.82 -10.76 -2.14
C VAL A 21 4.66 -10.18 -2.95
N CYS A 22 3.73 -11.02 -3.39
CA CYS A 22 2.52 -10.59 -4.09
C CYS A 22 1.47 -9.98 -3.12
N LYS A 23 1.85 -8.92 -2.39
CA LYS A 23 0.98 -8.11 -1.52
C LYS A 23 0.94 -6.67 -2.04
N PHE A 24 -0.05 -6.35 -2.86
CA PHE A 24 -0.15 -5.04 -3.50
C PHE A 24 -1.60 -4.65 -3.81
N ILE A 25 -1.77 -3.36 -4.06
CA ILE A 25 -2.96 -2.77 -4.65
C ILE A 25 -2.60 -2.03 -5.96
N LYS A 26 -3.45 -2.13 -6.96
CA LYS A 26 -3.31 -1.46 -8.26
C LYS A 26 -4.55 -0.63 -8.56
N PHE A 27 -4.33 0.54 -9.15
CA PHE A 27 -5.39 1.46 -9.58
C PHE A 27 -5.23 1.76 -11.07
N ASN A 28 -6.29 1.57 -11.84
CA ASN A 28 -6.36 1.90 -13.25
C ASN A 28 -7.14 3.19 -13.47
N LYS A 29 -6.86 3.90 -14.57
CA LYS A 29 -7.46 5.21 -14.90
C LYS A 29 -8.97 5.15 -15.16
N ASP A 30 -9.50 3.98 -15.48
CA ASP A 30 -10.93 3.75 -15.73
C ASP A 30 -11.74 3.50 -14.45
N GLY A 31 -11.12 3.63 -13.26
CA GLY A 31 -11.78 3.36 -11.99
C GLY A 31 -11.77 1.88 -11.61
N THR A 32 -11.04 1.02 -12.32
CA THR A 32 -10.83 -0.39 -11.93
C THR A 32 -9.47 -0.57 -11.25
N GLY A 33 -9.19 -1.77 -10.77
CA GLY A 33 -7.91 -2.09 -10.16
C GLY A 33 -7.84 -3.55 -9.73
N GLU A 34 -6.83 -3.87 -8.94
CA GLU A 34 -6.67 -5.19 -8.35
C GLU A 34 -6.11 -5.11 -6.92
N LEU A 35 -6.51 -6.05 -6.07
CA LEU A 35 -5.97 -6.23 -4.73
C LEU A 35 -5.52 -7.67 -4.53
N TRP A 36 -4.25 -7.82 -4.14
CA TRP A 36 -3.58 -9.11 -4.04
C TRP A 36 -3.03 -9.31 -2.63
N CYS A 37 -3.24 -10.50 -2.09
CA CYS A 37 -2.62 -10.96 -0.86
C CYS A 37 -2.13 -12.39 -1.00
N VAL A 38 -0.81 -12.55 -0.86
CA VAL A 38 -0.12 -13.85 -0.82
C VAL A 38 0.64 -13.98 0.50
N LYS A 39 0.57 -15.15 1.11
CA LYS A 39 1.35 -15.54 2.30
C LYS A 39 1.90 -16.93 2.07
N ASP A 40 3.19 -17.13 2.36
CA ASP A 40 3.87 -18.44 2.23
C ASP A 40 3.62 -19.15 0.89
N MET A 41 3.69 -18.39 -0.21
CA MET A 41 3.42 -18.84 -1.59
C MET A 41 1.96 -19.25 -1.87
N THR A 42 1.06 -19.11 -0.91
CA THR A 42 -0.38 -19.35 -1.06
C THR A 42 -1.12 -18.04 -1.33
N TYR A 43 -1.90 -18.01 -2.41
CA TYR A 43 -2.85 -16.92 -2.66
C TYR A 43 -4.01 -16.99 -1.69
N ILE A 44 -4.17 -15.95 -0.88
CA ILE A 44 -5.33 -15.79 -0.01
C ILE A 44 -6.47 -15.19 -0.82
N PHE A 45 -6.17 -14.15 -1.59
CA PHE A 45 -7.07 -13.62 -2.59
C PHE A 45 -6.29 -12.81 -3.61
N ALA A 46 -6.84 -12.78 -4.81
CA ALA A 46 -6.45 -11.88 -5.89
C ALA A 46 -7.76 -11.47 -6.56
N VAL A 47 -8.23 -10.28 -6.25
CA VAL A 47 -9.55 -9.78 -6.66
C VAL A 47 -9.40 -8.57 -7.56
N ASN A 48 -10.32 -8.44 -8.52
CA ASN A 48 -10.55 -7.14 -9.15
C ASN A 48 -11.19 -6.18 -8.14
N LEU A 49 -10.96 -4.88 -8.30
CA LEU A 49 -11.65 -3.84 -7.54
C LEU A 49 -12.18 -2.74 -8.45
N GLU A 50 -13.16 -2.01 -7.95
CA GLU A 50 -13.60 -0.73 -8.47
C GLU A 50 -13.28 0.36 -7.45
N TRP A 51 -12.92 1.55 -7.92
CA TRP A 51 -12.60 2.67 -7.08
C TRP A 51 -12.99 4.00 -7.70
N LYS A 52 -13.20 5.01 -6.85
CA LYS A 52 -13.37 6.41 -7.26
C LYS A 52 -12.85 7.34 -6.18
N SER A 53 -12.36 8.51 -6.57
CA SER A 53 -12.08 9.58 -5.62
C SER A 53 -13.37 10.31 -5.26
N ILE A 54 -13.61 10.54 -3.97
CA ILE A 54 -14.72 11.38 -3.49
C ILE A 54 -14.17 12.73 -3.01
N PRO A 55 -14.99 13.81 -3.06
CA PRO A 55 -14.56 15.12 -2.57
C PRO A 55 -14.12 15.08 -1.11
N LEU A 56 -13.05 15.81 -0.76
CA LEU A 56 -12.74 16.05 0.64
C LEU A 56 -13.78 17.00 1.24
N PRO A 57 -14.18 16.83 2.52
CA PRO A 57 -14.96 17.83 3.23
C PRO A 57 -14.23 19.18 3.19
N LYS A 58 -14.97 20.26 2.93
CA LYS A 58 -14.42 21.63 2.72
C LYS A 58 -13.59 22.19 3.89
N SER A 59 -13.56 21.53 5.06
CA SER A 59 -12.70 21.97 6.18
C SER A 59 -11.22 21.63 5.97
N ASP A 60 -10.90 20.67 5.10
CA ASP A 60 -9.52 20.21 4.87
C ASP A 60 -8.86 20.89 3.67
N GLU A 61 -9.57 21.74 2.93
CA GLU A 61 -9.02 22.53 1.81
C GLU A 61 -8.11 23.68 2.28
N ALA A 62 -8.02 23.95 3.58
CA ALA A 62 -7.31 25.10 4.15
C ALA A 62 -5.80 24.87 4.41
N ILE A 63 -5.25 23.69 4.16
CA ILE A 63 -3.82 23.43 4.33
C ILE A 63 -3.35 22.65 3.10
N GLU A 64 -2.57 23.30 2.22
CA GLU A 64 -1.60 22.70 1.26
C GLU A 64 -1.42 23.51 -0.04
N THR A 65 -1.83 24.78 -0.07
CA THR A 65 -1.38 25.72 -1.13
C THR A 65 -0.32 26.71 -0.63
N ALA A 66 0.59 26.28 0.24
CA ALA A 66 1.82 26.99 0.56
C ALA A 66 2.79 26.08 1.32
N GLU A 67 3.72 25.43 0.63
CA GLU A 67 5.16 25.41 0.96
C GLU A 67 5.88 24.46 -0.03
N THR A 68 6.46 25.00 -1.10
CA THR A 68 7.86 25.43 -1.20
C THR A 68 8.82 24.29 -1.56
N LYS A 69 9.47 24.46 -2.72
CA LYS A 69 10.71 23.80 -3.12
C LYS A 69 11.75 23.89 -2.00
N THR A 70 11.93 22.86 -1.17
CA THR A 70 13.23 22.44 -0.60
C THR A 70 13.05 21.20 0.29
N THR A 71 13.51 20.04 -0.16
CA THR A 71 13.80 18.89 0.73
C THR A 71 15.07 19.22 1.53
N ALA A 72 14.95 20.05 2.56
CA ALA A 72 16.10 20.46 3.39
C ALA A 72 16.33 19.55 4.62
N ASN A 73 15.34 18.76 5.07
CA ASN A 73 15.39 18.12 6.40
C ASN A 73 15.19 16.60 6.44
N GLY A 74 15.42 15.88 5.34
CA GLY A 74 15.33 14.40 5.34
C GLY A 74 13.93 13.83 5.63
N LYS A 75 12.89 14.67 5.59
CA LYS A 75 11.49 14.26 5.73
C LYS A 75 10.85 14.02 4.36
N PRO A 76 9.86 13.10 4.26
CA PRO A 76 9.05 12.94 3.06
C PRO A 76 8.31 14.23 2.69
N GLN A 77 8.13 14.46 1.38
CA GLN A 77 7.29 15.53 0.85
C GLN A 77 5.86 15.00 0.67
N LEU A 78 4.90 15.58 1.38
CA LEU A 78 3.49 15.30 1.13
C LEU A 78 3.07 15.90 -0.22
N LEU A 79 2.54 15.06 -1.11
CA LEU A 79 1.99 15.50 -2.40
C LEU A 79 0.50 15.85 -2.27
N GLY A 80 -0.18 15.22 -1.32
CA GLY A 80 -1.53 15.56 -0.89
C GLY A 80 -2.35 14.35 -0.46
N LYS A 81 -3.65 14.57 -0.21
CA LYS A 81 -4.59 13.56 0.27
C LYS A 81 -5.75 13.33 -0.70
N LEU A 82 -6.26 12.11 -0.70
CA LEU A 82 -7.41 11.65 -1.46
C LEU A 82 -8.39 10.95 -0.52
N ASN A 83 -9.68 11.18 -0.72
CA ASN A 83 -10.69 10.26 -0.21
C ASN A 83 -11.07 9.29 -1.31
N LEU A 84 -11.04 8.00 -1.01
CA LEU A 84 -11.28 6.92 -1.97
C LEU A 84 -12.48 6.09 -1.49
N GLU A 85 -13.38 5.74 -2.40
CA GLU A 85 -14.28 4.60 -2.20
C GLU A 85 -13.72 3.42 -3.00
N ILE A 86 -13.55 2.28 -2.35
CA ILE A 86 -13.05 1.04 -2.97
C ILE A 86 -14.06 -0.07 -2.71
N THR A 87 -14.39 -0.81 -3.76
CA THR A 87 -15.27 -1.99 -3.73
C THR A 87 -14.52 -3.17 -4.32
N LEU A 88 -14.39 -4.26 -3.56
CA LEU A 88 -13.80 -5.49 -4.08
C LEU A 88 -14.84 -6.27 -4.88
N ASN A 89 -14.41 -6.89 -5.97
CA ASN A 89 -15.24 -7.78 -6.78
C ASN A 89 -14.96 -9.26 -6.41
N THR A 90 -15.92 -10.13 -6.62
CA THR A 90 -15.78 -11.58 -6.39
C THR A 90 -14.87 -12.25 -7.42
N SER A 91 -14.76 -11.66 -8.62
CA SER A 91 -13.94 -12.19 -9.71
C SER A 91 -12.44 -12.18 -9.38
N VAL A 92 -11.76 -13.21 -9.89
CA VAL A 92 -10.30 -13.32 -9.82
C VAL A 92 -9.67 -12.18 -10.62
N ALA A 93 -8.59 -11.60 -10.06
CA ALA A 93 -7.80 -10.55 -10.69
C ALA A 93 -7.47 -10.89 -12.15
N ASN A 94 -7.74 -9.95 -13.05
CA ASN A 94 -7.56 -10.14 -14.49
C ASN A 94 -6.10 -10.46 -14.85
N SER A 95 -5.15 -9.88 -14.12
CA SER A 95 -3.74 -10.17 -14.33
C SER A 95 -3.33 -11.59 -13.89
N LEU A 96 -4.13 -12.30 -13.08
CA LEU A 96 -3.88 -13.72 -12.75
C LEU A 96 -4.49 -14.66 -13.80
N THR A 97 -5.72 -14.37 -14.25
CA THR A 97 -6.45 -15.22 -15.22
C THR A 97 -5.78 -15.26 -16.59
N GLY A 98 -5.07 -14.19 -16.98
CA GLY A 98 -4.29 -14.15 -18.22
C GLY A 98 -3.09 -15.13 -18.24
N TRP A 99 -2.53 -15.46 -17.07
CA TRP A 99 -1.38 -16.37 -16.97
C TRP A 99 -1.81 -17.81 -16.66
N LEU A 100 -2.90 -17.98 -15.92
CA LEU A 100 -3.41 -19.26 -15.45
C LEU A 100 -4.92 -19.37 -15.72
N PRO A 101 -5.31 -19.59 -16.99
CA PRO A 101 -6.71 -19.90 -17.31
C PRO A 101 -7.10 -21.17 -16.55
N ASN A 102 -8.16 -21.09 -15.74
CA ASN A 102 -8.66 -22.13 -14.83
C ASN A 102 -7.99 -22.23 -13.44
N TRP A 103 -7.27 -21.21 -12.97
CA TRP A 103 -6.85 -21.16 -11.57
C TRP A 103 -8.09 -21.19 -10.65
N PRO A 104 -8.21 -22.16 -9.72
CA PRO A 104 -9.33 -22.19 -8.77
C PRO A 104 -9.31 -20.91 -7.93
N SER A 105 -10.42 -20.18 -7.92
CA SER A 105 -10.51 -18.87 -7.26
C SER A 105 -10.23 -19.02 -5.76
N PRO A 106 -9.13 -18.47 -5.22
CA PRO A 106 -8.91 -18.47 -3.78
C PRO A 106 -9.93 -17.57 -3.06
N ASN A 107 -10.54 -16.64 -3.79
CA ASN A 107 -11.43 -15.62 -3.24
C ASN A 107 -12.65 -16.25 -2.56
N GLU A 108 -13.28 -17.25 -3.17
CA GLU A 108 -14.47 -17.89 -2.60
C GLU A 108 -14.17 -18.72 -1.36
N HIS A 109 -12.94 -19.20 -1.23
CA HIS A 109 -12.52 -19.99 -0.08
C HIS A 109 -12.32 -19.11 1.16
N TYR A 110 -11.62 -17.98 1.00
CA TYR A 110 -11.21 -17.15 2.13
C TYR A 110 -12.07 -15.89 2.35
N LEU A 111 -12.79 -15.38 1.34
CA LEU A 111 -13.57 -14.13 1.47
C LEU A 111 -15.06 -14.39 1.70
N SER A 112 -15.63 -13.63 2.63
CA SER A 112 -17.07 -13.57 2.88
C SER A 112 -17.72 -12.45 2.07
N GLU A 113 -19.06 -12.43 2.00
CA GLU A 113 -19.82 -11.34 1.36
C GLU A 113 -19.50 -9.95 1.92
N ALA A 114 -19.07 -9.86 3.19
CA ALA A 114 -18.72 -8.59 3.80
C ALA A 114 -17.45 -7.97 3.20
N ALA A 115 -16.56 -8.77 2.60
CA ALA A 115 -15.34 -8.27 1.94
C ALA A 115 -15.65 -7.43 0.69
N PHE A 116 -16.78 -7.69 0.03
CA PHE A 116 -17.18 -7.04 -1.22
C PHE A 116 -18.00 -5.77 -0.99
N ARG A 117 -18.22 -5.36 0.26
CA ARG A 117 -18.87 -4.09 0.58
C ARG A 117 -17.94 -2.93 0.24
N THR A 118 -18.51 -1.86 -0.33
CA THR A 118 -17.79 -0.61 -0.55
C THR A 118 -17.29 -0.03 0.77
N ARG A 119 -16.02 0.36 0.81
CA ARG A 119 -15.38 0.99 1.96
C ARG A 119 -14.76 2.33 1.55
N SER A 120 -14.84 3.30 2.44
CA SER A 120 -14.26 4.63 2.25
C SER A 120 -12.93 4.75 2.99
N PHE A 121 -11.96 5.39 2.38
CA PHE A 121 -10.61 5.57 2.89
C PHE A 121 -10.13 7.00 2.70
N THR A 122 -9.25 7.44 3.58
CA THR A 122 -8.43 8.63 3.35
C THR A 122 -7.01 8.15 3.11
N ALA A 123 -6.44 8.52 1.97
CA ALA A 123 -5.11 8.12 1.57
C ALA A 123 -4.22 9.34 1.32
N ALA A 124 -3.01 9.35 1.90
CA ALA A 124 -1.98 10.36 1.64
C ALA A 124 -0.93 9.80 0.68
N ILE A 125 -0.50 10.63 -0.28
CA ILE A 125 0.60 10.29 -1.19
C ILE A 125 1.81 11.15 -0.82
N GLU A 126 2.94 10.49 -0.56
CA GLU A 126 4.19 11.16 -0.26
C GLU A 126 5.28 10.80 -1.28
N LYS A 127 6.19 11.74 -1.50
CA LYS A 127 7.41 11.57 -2.27
C LYS A 127 8.61 11.55 -1.35
N GLY A 128 9.52 10.60 -1.54
CA GLY A 128 10.68 10.46 -0.68
C GLY A 128 11.64 9.37 -1.15
N ASN A 129 12.39 8.82 -0.20
CA ASN A 129 13.30 7.70 -0.37
C ASN A 129 12.98 6.67 0.72
N PHE A 130 12.23 5.63 0.34
CA PHE A 130 11.62 4.68 1.29
C PHE A 130 12.21 3.27 1.16
N ILE A 131 12.09 2.50 2.25
CA ILE A 131 12.26 1.04 2.27
C ILE A 131 10.96 0.34 2.69
N PRO A 132 10.78 -0.94 2.35
CA PRO A 132 9.65 -1.73 2.82
C PRO A 132 9.70 -1.88 4.35
N ASN A 133 8.55 -1.90 4.99
CA ASN A 133 8.44 -2.07 6.45
C ASN A 133 8.82 -3.48 6.87
N LEU A 134 8.40 -4.49 6.09
CA LEU A 134 8.81 -5.87 6.25
C LEU A 134 9.95 -6.16 5.28
N TRP A 135 11.09 -6.55 5.82
CA TRP A 135 12.24 -6.95 5.04
C TRP A 135 12.54 -8.42 5.33
N VAL A 136 12.17 -9.29 4.39
CA VAL A 136 12.51 -10.71 4.40
C VAL A 136 13.70 -10.90 3.46
N GLY A 137 14.89 -10.45 3.88
CA GLY A 137 16.09 -10.50 3.06
C GLY A 137 17.37 -10.72 3.86
N TYR A 138 18.45 -11.10 3.19
CA TYR A 138 19.77 -11.32 3.79
C TYR A 138 20.56 -10.00 3.83
N GLU A 139 21.22 -9.69 4.94
CA GLU A 139 21.93 -8.41 5.10
C GLU A 139 23.08 -8.35 4.10
N GLY A 140 23.04 -7.36 3.20
CA GLY A 140 24.28 -6.92 2.59
C GLY A 140 24.27 -6.35 1.18
N LYS A 141 23.26 -6.57 0.32
CA LYS A 141 23.50 -6.22 -1.11
C LYS A 141 22.45 -5.47 -1.93
N PHE A 142 21.19 -5.33 -1.51
CA PHE A 142 20.24 -4.46 -2.26
C PHE A 142 19.21 -3.85 -1.34
N LYS A 143 19.51 -2.69 -0.72
CA LYS A 143 18.45 -1.83 -0.18
C LYS A 143 17.82 -1.09 -1.35
N GLN A 144 17.04 -1.82 -2.17
CA GLN A 144 16.16 -1.18 -3.15
C GLN A 144 15.37 -0.09 -2.44
N ARG A 145 15.12 1.02 -3.13
CA ARG A 145 14.39 2.15 -2.57
C ARG A 145 13.21 2.50 -3.44
N TRP A 146 12.20 3.08 -2.81
CA TRP A 146 10.97 3.51 -3.45
C TRP A 146 10.78 5.01 -3.31
N GLY A 147 10.31 5.63 -4.39
CA GLY A 147 10.21 7.07 -4.54
C GLY A 147 8.88 7.64 -4.10
N LEU A 148 7.88 6.78 -3.91
CA LEU A 148 6.52 7.13 -3.52
C LEU A 148 6.03 6.20 -2.41
N ARG A 149 5.23 6.75 -1.52
CA ARG A 149 4.54 6.06 -0.44
C ARG A 149 3.07 6.46 -0.42
N LEU A 150 2.19 5.47 -0.38
CA LEU A 150 0.73 5.61 -0.21
C LEU A 150 0.39 5.16 1.21
N LEU A 151 -0.27 6.03 1.97
CA LEU A 151 -0.63 5.81 3.37
C LEU A 151 -2.14 5.84 3.51
N PHE A 152 -2.76 4.72 3.82
CA PHE A 152 -4.18 4.67 4.15
C PHE A 152 -4.41 4.99 5.63
N ASP A 153 -5.57 5.58 5.94
CA ASP A 153 -6.07 5.74 7.31
C ASP A 153 -6.36 4.38 7.99
N LYS A 154 -6.72 3.38 7.19
CA LYS A 154 -6.98 2.00 7.60
C LYS A 154 -6.69 1.04 6.44
N SER A 155 -6.41 -0.22 6.75
CA SER A 155 -6.02 -1.20 5.74
C SER A 155 -7.08 -1.35 4.63
N PRO A 156 -6.69 -1.30 3.34
CA PRO A 156 -7.59 -1.58 2.22
C PRO A 156 -7.89 -3.08 2.09
N TYR A 157 -7.20 -3.94 2.84
CA TYR A 157 -7.47 -5.37 2.86
C TYR A 157 -8.75 -5.71 3.65
N PRO A 158 -9.38 -6.87 3.39
CA PRO A 158 -10.57 -7.31 4.11
C PRO A 158 -10.35 -7.35 5.63
N THR A 159 -11.31 -6.82 6.37
CA THR A 159 -11.33 -6.90 7.84
C THR A 159 -11.82 -8.28 8.30
N ARG A 160 -11.85 -8.52 9.62
CA ARG A 160 -12.36 -9.77 10.21
C ARG A 160 -13.66 -10.28 9.60
N GLU A 161 -14.65 -9.39 9.42
CA GLU A 161 -15.97 -9.75 8.89
C GLU A 161 -15.88 -10.24 7.44
N GLY A 162 -14.91 -9.73 6.68
CA GLY A 162 -14.65 -10.08 5.28
C GLY A 162 -13.98 -11.44 5.09
N LEU A 163 -13.61 -12.16 6.16
CA LEU A 163 -12.90 -13.43 6.06
C LEU A 163 -13.76 -14.61 6.54
N LYS A 164 -13.84 -15.66 5.72
CA LYS A 164 -14.39 -16.98 6.09
C LYS A 164 -13.35 -17.69 6.96
N SER A 165 -13.73 -18.13 8.16
CA SER A 165 -12.93 -18.87 9.17
C SER A 165 -11.42 -18.55 9.27
N LEU A 166 -10.98 -17.91 10.36
CA LEU A 166 -9.55 -17.63 10.57
C LEU A 166 -8.69 -18.87 10.76
N ASP A 167 -9.27 -19.98 11.21
CA ASP A 167 -8.54 -21.24 11.42
C ASP A 167 -8.04 -21.85 10.11
N GLU A 168 -8.59 -21.42 8.96
CA GLU A 168 -8.22 -21.89 7.63
C GLU A 168 -7.34 -20.90 6.86
N VAL A 169 -7.28 -19.64 7.29
CA VAL A 169 -6.54 -18.58 6.60
C VAL A 169 -5.11 -18.53 7.13
N PRO A 170 -4.06 -18.70 6.31
CA PRO A 170 -2.67 -18.67 6.78
C PRO A 170 -2.17 -17.25 7.14
N ILE A 171 -3.06 -16.25 7.15
CA ILE A 171 -2.79 -14.87 7.54
C ILE A 171 -3.78 -14.42 8.62
N SER A 172 -3.27 -13.79 9.69
CA SER A 172 -4.13 -13.25 10.76
C SER A 172 -4.79 -11.94 10.33
N VAL A 173 -5.90 -11.59 10.98
CA VAL A 173 -6.56 -10.29 10.78
C VAL A 173 -5.63 -9.15 11.18
N ASP A 174 -4.92 -9.31 12.30
CA ASP A 174 -4.00 -8.29 12.81
C ASP A 174 -2.91 -7.99 11.77
N GLU A 175 -2.37 -9.02 11.09
CA GLU A 175 -1.42 -8.81 10.00
C GLU A 175 -2.02 -8.02 8.83
N LEU A 176 -3.28 -8.25 8.47
CA LEU A 176 -3.96 -7.51 7.39
C LEU A 176 -4.28 -6.07 7.79
N ASP A 177 -4.71 -5.85 9.04
CA ASP A 177 -5.08 -4.53 9.55
C ASP A 177 -3.86 -3.59 9.66
N GLU A 178 -2.66 -4.14 9.87
CA GLU A 178 -1.40 -3.39 9.85
C GLU A 178 -0.96 -2.94 8.43
N MET A 179 -1.54 -3.49 7.37
CA MET A 179 -1.15 -3.20 5.99
C MET A 179 -1.71 -1.87 5.47
N VAL A 180 -1.24 -0.76 6.02
CA VAL A 180 -1.69 0.60 5.68
C VAL A 180 -0.73 1.37 4.78
N THR A 181 0.50 0.88 4.61
CA THR A 181 1.57 1.58 3.88
C THR A 181 1.98 0.80 2.64
N PHE A 182 1.91 1.42 1.47
CA PHE A 182 2.29 0.82 0.20
C PHE A 182 3.32 1.68 -0.52
N LEU A 183 4.27 1.04 -1.19
CA LEU A 183 5.39 1.69 -1.88
C LEU A 183 5.26 1.54 -3.39
N ALA A 184 5.66 2.58 -4.11
CA ALA A 184 5.72 2.58 -5.57
C ALA A 184 6.93 3.36 -6.09
N ARG A 185 7.13 3.30 -7.41
CA ARG A 185 8.25 3.94 -8.12
C ARG A 185 9.62 3.52 -7.59
N ARG A 186 10.13 2.36 -8.03
CA ARG A 186 11.50 1.93 -7.69
C ARG A 186 12.50 2.99 -8.14
N LEU A 187 13.35 3.44 -7.24
CA LEU A 187 14.39 4.43 -7.51
C LEU A 187 15.62 3.75 -8.14
N PRO A 188 16.29 4.40 -9.11
CA PRO A 188 17.61 4.00 -9.54
C PRO A 188 18.66 4.29 -8.46
N ASP A 189 19.77 3.55 -8.44
CA ASP A 189 20.83 3.69 -7.44
C ASP A 189 21.34 5.14 -7.29
N SER A 190 21.35 5.91 -8.39
CA SER A 190 21.72 7.33 -8.40
C SER A 190 20.86 8.21 -7.49
N GLU A 191 19.60 7.84 -7.26
CA GLU A 191 18.62 8.57 -6.42
C GLU A 191 18.50 7.99 -5.00
N THR A 192 19.23 6.92 -4.67
CA THR A 192 19.15 6.25 -3.35
C THR A 192 20.11 6.80 -2.30
N ARG A 193 20.81 7.90 -2.61
CA ARG A 193 21.83 8.49 -1.73
C ARG A 193 21.22 8.94 -0.39
N GLY A 194 21.91 8.62 0.69
CA GLY A 194 21.49 8.98 2.06
C GLY A 194 20.68 7.90 2.77
N LYS A 195 20.17 8.24 3.94
CA LYS A 195 19.33 7.35 4.76
C LYS A 195 17.91 7.30 4.20
N ALA A 196 17.25 6.14 4.29
CA ALA A 196 15.81 6.12 4.01
C ALA A 196 15.05 6.94 5.04
N MET A 197 13.98 7.56 4.57
CA MET A 197 13.15 8.47 5.35
C MET A 197 12.21 7.74 6.32
N ASN A 198 12.14 6.41 6.27
CA ASN A 198 11.39 5.54 7.18
C ASN A 198 12.28 4.45 7.81
N ASP A 199 13.59 4.68 7.90
CA ASP A 199 14.54 3.74 8.52
C ASP A 199 14.76 4.13 9.99
N ASP A 200 13.95 3.58 10.89
CA ASP A 200 13.98 3.86 12.33
C ASP A 200 15.04 3.04 13.09
N SER A 201 15.86 2.25 12.40
CA SER A 201 16.90 1.37 12.97
C SER A 201 17.96 2.06 13.85
N TYR A 202 17.93 3.39 13.98
CA TYR A 202 18.83 4.17 14.83
C TYR A 202 18.17 4.86 16.03
N ALA A 203 16.84 4.83 16.17
CA ALA A 203 16.18 5.42 17.33
C ALA A 203 16.43 4.64 18.63
N GLY A 204 16.75 3.34 18.53
CA GLY A 204 17.00 2.46 19.68
C GLY A 204 18.42 2.49 20.27
N PHE A 205 19.40 3.16 19.65
CA PHE A 205 20.82 3.10 20.05
C PHE A 205 21.40 4.40 20.64
N ARG A 206 20.56 5.38 21.01
CA ARG A 206 20.99 6.60 21.73
C ARG A 206 20.43 6.71 23.17
N GLY A 207 20.16 5.56 23.81
CA GLY A 207 19.44 5.53 25.09
C GLY A 207 20.13 4.88 26.28
N SER A 208 21.34 4.31 26.18
CA SER A 208 22.02 3.75 27.35
C SER A 208 23.53 3.80 27.19
N CYS A 209 24.17 4.74 27.89
CA CYS A 209 25.47 4.59 28.56
C CYS A 209 25.97 5.97 29.03
N SER A 210 25.54 6.35 30.23
CA SER A 210 26.35 7.17 31.12
C SER A 210 25.93 6.83 32.54
N VAL A 211 26.49 5.76 33.08
CA VAL A 211 26.60 5.60 34.53
C VAL A 211 27.93 6.23 34.91
N SER A 212 27.84 7.23 35.78
CA SER A 212 28.98 7.89 36.44
C SER A 212 29.49 7.01 37.57
#